data_AF-A0A919S271-F1
#
_entry.id   AF-A0A919S271-F1
#
_cell.length_a   1.000
_cell.length_b   1.000
_cell.length_c   1.000
_cell.angle_alpha   90.00
_cell.angle_beta   90.00
_cell.angle_gamma   90.00
#
_symmetry.space_group_name_H-M   'P 1'
#
loop_
_entity.id
_entity.type
_entity.pdbx_description
1 polymer ?
#
loop_
_entity_poly.entity_id
_entity_poly.type
_entity_poly.pdbx_seq_one_letter_code
_entity_poly.pdbx_strand_id
1 'polypeptide(L)'
;MIKVESFSLDHTKVKAPYVRKCGKQIGANGDLITKFDLRFMQPNKEDMPTAAIHTLEHLLAGYMREKLDGIIDISPMGCRTGFYMVAWGEVSVEQVIEAVEYSLKKIIAAGEVPAANVIQCGNYRDHSLFSAKEYAKYVLEKGISSEVFR
;
A
#
# COMPACT_ATOMS: atom_id res chain seq x y z
N MET A 1 12.41 -10.83 -22.93
CA MET A 1 12.40 -10.53 -21.48
C MET A 1 10.96 -10.35 -21.04
N ILE A 2 10.61 -10.85 -19.85
CA ILE A 2 9.30 -10.62 -19.24
C ILE A 2 9.19 -9.12 -18.93
N LYS A 3 8.18 -8.43 -19.47
CA LYS A 3 7.90 -7.02 -19.14
C LYS A 3 7.05 -6.97 -17.87
N VAL A 4 7.69 -6.74 -16.74
CA VAL A 4 7.02 -6.33 -15.50
C VAL A 4 7.39 -4.87 -15.27
N GLU A 5 6.40 -3.98 -15.13
CA GLU A 5 6.65 -2.54 -15.04
C GLU A 5 7.63 -2.18 -13.92
N SER A 6 7.53 -2.86 -12.77
CA SER A 6 8.39 -2.62 -11.62
C SER A 6 9.85 -2.95 -11.89
N PHE A 7 10.18 -3.80 -12.87
CA PHE A 7 11.57 -4.15 -13.21
C PHE A 7 12.27 -3.05 -14.00
N SER A 8 11.51 -2.10 -14.55
CA SER A 8 12.05 -0.93 -15.26
C SER A 8 12.30 0.27 -14.34
N LEU A 9 11.87 0.22 -13.08
CA LEU A 9 12.13 1.27 -12.09
C LEU A 9 13.50 1.08 -11.43
N ASP A 10 14.36 2.10 -11.51
CA ASP A 10 15.64 2.11 -10.80
C ASP A 10 15.42 2.43 -9.30
N HIS A 11 15.32 1.36 -8.50
CA HIS A 11 15.07 1.44 -7.06
C HIS A 11 16.22 2.10 -6.27
N THR A 12 17.39 2.32 -6.87
CA THR A 12 18.50 3.02 -6.22
C THR A 12 18.31 4.54 -6.19
N LYS A 13 17.43 5.07 -7.05
CA LYS A 13 17.22 6.52 -7.23
C LYS A 13 15.93 7.05 -6.59
N VAL A 14 15.05 6.16 -6.14
CA VAL A 14 13.76 6.57 -5.55
C VAL A 14 13.91 6.95 -4.09
N LYS A 15 13.01 7.79 -3.56
CA LYS A 15 12.99 8.19 -2.15
C LYS A 15 11.64 7.94 -1.48
N ALA A 16 11.57 6.88 -0.67
CA ALA A 16 10.37 6.54 0.10
C ALA A 16 10.20 7.47 1.33
N PRO A 17 8.96 7.69 1.82
CA PRO A 17 7.69 7.18 1.28
C PRO A 17 7.19 7.95 0.04
N TYR A 18 6.54 7.24 -0.88
CA TYR A 18 5.89 7.85 -2.05
C TYR A 18 4.68 7.03 -2.53
N VAL A 19 3.82 7.69 -3.32
CA VAL A 19 2.82 7.03 -4.17
C VAL A 19 3.13 7.34 -5.62
N ARG A 20 3.13 6.30 -6.47
CA ARG A 20 3.40 6.43 -7.90
C ARG A 20 2.39 5.64 -8.71
N LYS A 21 1.84 6.25 -9.76
CA LYS A 21 1.10 5.53 -10.80
C LYS A 21 2.07 4.62 -11.56
N CYS A 22 1.91 3.31 -11.43
CA CYS A 22 2.83 2.30 -11.95
C CYS A 22 2.16 1.37 -12.97
N GLY A 23 0.91 1.63 -13.34
CA GLY A 23 0.26 0.92 -14.42
C GLY A 23 -1.07 1.55 -14.79
N LYS A 24 -1.42 1.42 -16.08
CA LYS A 24 -2.70 1.80 -16.65
C LYS A 24 -3.07 0.77 -17.71
N GLN A 25 -4.27 0.22 -17.66
CA GLN A 25 -4.78 -0.73 -18.64
C GLN A 25 -6.21 -0.39 -19.03
N ILE A 26 -6.52 -0.48 -20.32
CA ILE A 26 -7.87 -0.30 -20.85
C ILE A 26 -8.36 -1.68 -21.32
N GLY A 27 -9.50 -2.11 -20.81
CA GLY A 27 -10.17 -3.35 -21.21
C GLY A 27 -10.79 -3.24 -22.60
N ALA A 28 -11.18 -4.38 -23.16
CA ALA A 28 -11.75 -4.45 -24.52
C ALA A 28 -12.99 -3.57 -24.72
N ASN A 29 -13.76 -3.32 -23.64
CA ASN A 29 -14.97 -2.52 -23.65
C ASN A 29 -14.76 -1.05 -23.23
N GLY A 30 -13.51 -0.62 -23.03
CA GLY A 30 -13.17 0.73 -22.62
C GLY A 30 -13.01 0.95 -21.11
N ASP A 31 -13.25 -0.07 -20.29
CA ASP A 31 -13.04 0.00 -18.83
C ASP A 31 -11.58 0.28 -18.51
N LEU A 32 -11.33 1.18 -17.56
CA LEU A 32 -9.99 1.60 -17.20
C LEU A 32 -9.60 1.01 -15.84
N ILE A 33 -8.38 0.48 -15.73
CA ILE A 33 -7.75 0.08 -14.47
C ILE A 33 -6.46 0.87 -14.28
N THR A 34 -6.28 1.42 -13.08
CA THR A 34 -5.04 2.09 -12.67
C THR A 34 -4.38 1.32 -11.52
N LYS A 35 -3.06 1.18 -11.60
CA LYS A 35 -2.23 0.51 -10.59
C LYS A 35 -1.25 1.51 -9.96
N PHE A 36 -1.10 1.43 -8.64
CA PHE A 36 -0.26 2.31 -7.84
C PHE A 36 0.74 1.53 -7.00
N ASP A 37 1.96 2.03 -6.95
CA ASP A 37 3.02 1.66 -6.01
C ASP A 37 2.89 2.56 -4.77
N LEU A 38 2.47 1.97 -3.65
CA LEU A 38 2.44 2.61 -2.34
C LEU A 38 3.73 2.25 -1.61
N ARG A 39 4.80 3.02 -1.84
CA ARG A 39 6.12 2.71 -1.30
C ARG A 39 6.26 3.32 0.09
N PHE A 40 6.34 2.47 1.10
CA PHE A 40 6.44 2.92 2.49
C PHE A 40 7.91 2.97 2.94
N MET A 41 8.69 1.94 2.62
CA MET A 41 10.07 1.76 3.05
C MET A 41 11.05 2.04 1.92
N GLN A 42 12.23 2.56 2.25
CA GLN A 42 13.30 2.80 1.28
C GLN A 42 13.84 1.47 0.72
N PRO A 43 13.77 1.24 -0.61
CA PRO A 43 14.27 0.01 -1.20
C PRO A 43 15.73 -0.27 -0.85
N ASN A 44 16.02 -1.54 -0.54
CA ASN A 44 17.35 -2.07 -0.15
C ASN A 44 17.97 -1.44 1.11
N LYS A 45 17.20 -0.68 1.90
CA LYS A 45 17.66 -0.10 3.17
C LYS A 45 16.72 -0.41 4.34
N GLU A 46 15.43 -0.54 4.05
CA GLU A 46 14.39 -0.71 5.05
C GLU A 46 13.38 -1.75 4.54
N ASP A 47 12.78 -2.49 5.46
CA ASP A 47 11.66 -3.39 5.20
C ASP A 47 10.76 -3.53 6.43
N MET A 48 9.54 -4.02 6.20
CA MET A 48 8.59 -4.34 7.26
C MET A 48 8.65 -5.84 7.60
N PRO A 49 8.66 -6.22 8.89
CA PRO A 49 8.44 -7.60 9.32
C PRO A 49 7.09 -8.14 8.82
N THR A 50 7.00 -9.46 8.64
CA THR A 50 5.79 -10.12 8.08
C THR A 50 4.54 -9.81 8.88
N ALA A 51 4.60 -9.92 10.22
CA ALA A 51 3.48 -9.63 11.09
C ALA A 51 2.98 -8.17 10.97
N ALA A 52 3.89 -7.22 10.73
CA ALA A 52 3.55 -5.81 10.56
C ALA A 52 2.86 -5.57 9.22
N ILE A 53 3.45 -6.03 8.12
CA ILE A 53 2.91 -5.80 6.77
C ILE A 53 1.58 -6.55 6.55
N HIS A 54 1.43 -7.75 7.11
CA HIS A 54 0.18 -8.51 7.07
C HIS A 54 -0.94 -7.84 7.89
N THR A 55 -0.60 -7.26 9.05
CA THR A 55 -1.59 -6.48 9.82
C THR A 55 -1.98 -5.19 9.11
N LEU A 56 -1.02 -4.52 8.47
CA LEU A 56 -1.30 -3.35 7.63
C LEU A 56 -2.18 -3.71 6.43
N GLU A 57 -1.98 -4.86 5.79
CA GLU A 57 -2.85 -5.35 4.69
C GLU A 57 -4.32 -5.41 5.13
N HIS A 58 -4.61 -6.08 6.25
CA HIS A 58 -5.98 -6.19 6.78
C HIS A 58 -6.62 -4.83 7.04
N LEU A 59 -5.87 -3.89 7.63
CA LEU A 59 -6.40 -2.59 8.03
C LEU A 59 -6.51 -1.62 6.84
N LEU A 60 -5.52 -1.58 5.94
CA LEU A 60 -5.53 -0.75 4.74
C LEU A 60 -6.67 -1.15 3.81
N ALA A 61 -6.93 -2.45 3.64
CA ALA A 61 -8.03 -2.95 2.82
C ALA A 61 -9.40 -2.39 3.25
N GLY A 62 -9.63 -2.23 4.56
CA GLY A 62 -10.84 -1.61 5.09
C GLY A 62 -10.80 -0.09 4.97
N TYR A 63 -9.84 0.56 5.63
CA TYR A 63 -9.87 2.01 5.80
C TYR A 63 -9.68 2.80 4.51
N MET A 64 -8.93 2.28 3.52
CA MET A 64 -8.79 3.00 2.25
C MET A 64 -10.11 3.06 1.49
N ARG A 65 -10.95 2.03 1.61
CA ARG A 65 -12.28 1.98 1.00
C ARG A 65 -13.29 2.94 1.64
N GLU A 66 -13.01 3.46 2.85
CA GLU A 66 -13.81 4.54 3.43
C GLU A 66 -13.57 5.90 2.73
N LYS A 67 -12.45 6.05 2.00
CA LYS A 67 -12.01 7.32 1.42
C LYS A 67 -11.92 7.32 -0.10
N LEU A 68 -11.70 6.15 -0.70
CA LEU A 68 -11.56 5.98 -2.13
C LEU A 68 -12.42 4.79 -2.60
N ASP A 69 -13.43 5.11 -3.40
CA ASP A 69 -14.29 4.12 -4.06
C ASP A 69 -13.57 3.43 -5.22
N GLY A 70 -14.06 2.26 -5.63
CA GLY A 70 -13.57 1.55 -6.82
C GLY A 70 -12.22 0.86 -6.65
N ILE A 71 -11.69 0.74 -5.42
CA ILE A 71 -10.51 -0.09 -5.12
C ILE A 71 -10.84 -1.57 -5.38
N ILE A 72 -10.11 -2.16 -6.32
CA ILE A 72 -10.16 -3.59 -6.64
C ILE A 72 -9.34 -4.38 -5.62
N ASP A 73 -8.08 -3.99 -5.41
CA ASP A 73 -7.12 -4.75 -4.60
C ASP A 73 -6.10 -3.86 -3.90
N ILE A 74 -5.66 -4.28 -2.71
CA ILE A 74 -4.48 -3.74 -2.01
C ILE A 74 -3.69 -4.93 -1.48
N SER A 75 -2.53 -5.19 -2.08
CA SER A 75 -1.70 -6.36 -1.76
C SER A 75 -0.29 -5.96 -1.36
N PRO A 76 0.33 -6.62 -0.37
CA PRO A 76 1.71 -6.37 0.01
C PRO A 76 2.68 -6.78 -1.11
N MET A 77 3.75 -6.02 -1.29
CA MET A 77 4.85 -6.43 -2.17
C MET A 77 5.70 -7.49 -1.47
N GLY A 78 6.15 -8.51 -2.22
CA GLY A 78 7.00 -9.58 -1.68
C GLY A 78 8.35 -9.09 -1.11
N CYS A 79 8.85 -7.93 -1.54
CA CYS A 79 10.03 -7.30 -0.95
C CYS A 79 9.77 -6.56 0.36
N ARG A 80 8.51 -6.56 0.85
CA ARG A 80 8.06 -5.97 2.12
C ARG A 80 8.34 -4.47 2.30
N THR A 81 8.47 -3.74 1.20
CA THR A 81 8.75 -2.29 1.24
C THR A 81 7.52 -1.42 0.94
N GLY A 82 6.39 -2.01 0.62
CA GLY A 82 5.19 -1.28 0.24
C GLY A 82 4.07 -2.21 -0.21
N PHE A 83 3.05 -1.61 -0.82
CA PHE A 83 1.85 -2.28 -1.31
C PHE A 83 1.59 -1.88 -2.77
N TYR A 84 0.93 -2.77 -3.51
CA TYR A 84 0.25 -2.36 -4.73
C TYR A 84 -1.22 -2.08 -4.43
N MET A 85 -1.76 -1.00 -4.98
CA MET A 85 -3.20 -0.76 -5.05
C MET A 85 -3.64 -0.81 -6.51
N VAL A 86 -4.76 -1.47 -6.78
CA VAL A 86 -5.44 -1.49 -8.08
C VAL A 86 -6.84 -0.91 -7.92
N ALA A 87 -7.23 0.00 -8.81
CA ALA A 87 -8.56 0.62 -8.79
C ALA A 87 -9.14 0.78 -10.20
N TRP A 88 -10.46 0.79 -10.29
CA TRP A 88 -11.18 1.19 -11.50
C TRP A 88 -11.00 2.68 -11.79
N GLY A 89 -11.04 3.04 -13.07
CA GLY A 89 -11.03 4.42 -13.53
C GLY A 89 -9.66 5.10 -13.47
N GLU A 90 -9.67 6.40 -13.77
CA GLU A 90 -8.51 7.28 -13.69
C GLU A 90 -8.46 7.90 -12.29
N VAL A 91 -7.70 7.30 -11.38
CA VAL A 91 -7.48 7.85 -10.04
C VAL A 91 -6.22 8.71 -10.07
N SER A 92 -6.23 9.85 -9.37
CA SER A 92 -5.04 10.71 -9.22
C SER A 92 -4.12 10.19 -8.11
N VAL A 93 -2.84 10.53 -8.17
CA VAL A 93 -1.88 10.14 -7.12
C VAL A 93 -2.24 10.80 -5.79
N GLU A 94 -2.72 12.05 -5.83
CA GLU A 94 -3.11 12.86 -4.68
C GLU A 94 -4.29 12.23 -3.94
N GLN A 95 -5.32 11.77 -4.67
CA GLN A 95 -6.45 11.04 -4.07
C GLN A 95 -5.99 9.78 -3.33
N VAL A 96 -5.01 9.06 -3.88
CA VAL A 96 -4.44 7.86 -3.26
C VAL A 96 -3.61 8.24 -2.02
N ILE A 97 -2.80 9.30 -2.08
CA ILE A 97 -2.06 9.81 -0.92
C ILE A 97 -3.03 10.16 0.22
N GLU A 98 -4.09 10.92 -0.07
CA GLU A 98 -5.11 11.28 0.92
C GLU A 98 -5.76 10.04 1.56
N ALA A 99 -6.10 9.03 0.77
CA ALA A 99 -6.68 7.78 1.25
C ALA A 99 -5.69 6.98 2.12
N VAL A 100 -4.42 6.93 1.74
CA VAL A 100 -3.36 6.27 2.53
C VAL A 100 -3.17 7.00 3.85
N GLU A 101 -2.99 8.32 3.85
CA GLU A 101 -2.79 9.10 5.08
C GLU A 101 -3.98 8.98 6.04
N TYR A 102 -5.21 9.04 5.50
CA TYR A 102 -6.41 8.80 6.28
C TYR A 102 -6.38 7.42 6.95
N SER A 103 -6.03 6.39 6.18
CA SER A 103 -5.98 5.00 6.66
C SER A 103 -4.89 4.80 7.72
N LEU A 104 -3.69 5.37 7.52
CA LEU A 104 -2.61 5.29 8.50
C LEU A 104 -2.99 5.96 9.83
N LYS A 105 -3.69 7.11 9.78
CA LYS A 105 -4.22 7.78 10.98
C LYS A 105 -5.24 6.90 11.72
N LYS A 106 -6.14 6.22 11.00
CA LYS A 106 -7.09 5.24 11.57
C LYS A 106 -6.37 4.04 12.17
N ILE A 107 -5.35 3.50 11.50
CA ILE A 107 -4.54 2.36 11.97
C ILE A 107 -3.89 2.67 13.33
N ILE A 108 -3.34 3.87 13.50
CA ILE A 108 -2.75 4.30 14.78
C ILE A 108 -3.78 4.22 15.92
N ALA A 109 -5.04 4.58 15.64
CA ALA A 109 -6.13 4.54 16.60
C ALA A 109 -6.81 3.16 16.75
N ALA A 110 -6.54 2.20 15.86
CA ALA A 110 -7.25 0.91 15.84
C ALA A 110 -7.05 0.10 17.13
N GLY A 111 -8.12 -0.47 17.66
CA GLY A 111 -8.07 -1.33 18.87
C GLY A 111 -7.78 -2.79 18.56
N GLU A 112 -8.10 -3.24 17.34
CA GLU A 112 -8.03 -4.63 16.93
C GLU A 112 -7.71 -4.74 15.43
N VAL A 113 -7.42 -5.97 14.98
CA VAL A 113 -7.21 -6.29 13.57
C VAL A 113 -8.43 -7.03 13.05
N PRO A 114 -9.22 -6.46 12.11
CA PRO A 114 -10.36 -7.14 11.53
C PRO A 114 -9.95 -8.47 10.91
N ALA A 115 -10.81 -9.49 11.00
CA ALA A 115 -10.60 -10.80 10.38
C ALA A 115 -9.30 -11.54 10.79
N ALA A 116 -8.62 -11.12 11.86
CA ALA A 116 -7.45 -11.82 12.42
C ALA A 116 -7.86 -13.06 13.24
N ASN A 117 -8.53 -14.01 12.60
CA ASN A 117 -8.97 -15.27 13.21
C ASN A 117 -8.82 -16.44 12.22
N VAL A 118 -8.89 -17.66 12.75
CA VAL A 118 -8.66 -18.90 11.98
C VAL A 118 -9.64 -19.14 10.83
N ILE A 119 -10.81 -18.50 10.85
CA ILE A 119 -11.85 -18.67 9.83
C ILE A 119 -11.55 -17.78 8.61
N GLN A 120 -11.01 -16.59 8.84
CA GLN A 120 -10.94 -15.53 7.82
C GLN A 120 -9.52 -15.17 7.39
N CYS A 121 -8.49 -15.63 8.10
CA CYS A 121 -7.09 -15.37 7.79
C CYS A 121 -6.31 -16.68 7.62
N GLY A 122 -5.58 -16.81 6.50
CA GLY A 122 -4.76 -17.99 6.22
C GLY A 122 -3.60 -18.20 7.19
N ASN A 123 -3.18 -17.15 7.90
CA ASN A 123 -2.18 -17.24 8.96
C ASN A 123 -2.45 -16.23 10.10
N TYR A 124 -3.58 -16.40 10.80
CA TYR A 124 -4.04 -15.47 11.85
C TYR A 124 -3.06 -15.27 13.03
N ARG A 125 -2.02 -16.11 13.16
CA ARG A 125 -0.99 -15.99 14.21
C ARG A 125 0.08 -14.97 13.87
N ASP A 126 0.28 -14.65 12.59
CA ASP A 126 1.32 -13.72 12.12
C ASP A 126 0.77 -12.29 12.03
N HIS A 127 0.31 -11.76 13.16
CA HIS A 127 -0.17 -10.39 13.28
C HIS A 127 0.56 -9.65 14.40
N SER A 128 0.78 -8.35 14.20
CA SER A 128 1.28 -7.43 15.21
C SER A 128 0.67 -6.05 14.98
N LEU A 129 -0.42 -5.78 15.71
CA LEU A 129 -1.05 -4.45 15.70
C LEU A 129 -0.09 -3.37 16.21
N PHE A 130 0.72 -3.69 17.23
CA PHE A 130 1.76 -2.80 17.71
C PHE A 130 2.71 -2.38 16.58
N SER A 131 3.29 -3.35 15.88
CA SER A 131 4.23 -3.04 14.79
C SER A 131 3.55 -2.29 13.65
N ALA A 132 2.33 -2.67 13.26
CA ALA A 132 1.57 -1.94 12.23
C ALA A 132 1.36 -0.46 12.58
N LYS A 133 1.06 -0.15 13.85
CA LYS A 133 0.95 1.23 14.34
C LYS A 133 2.27 1.99 14.26
N GLU A 134 3.38 1.37 14.66
CA GLU A 134 4.69 2.02 14.61
C GLU A 134 5.11 2.33 13.16
N TYR A 135 4.90 1.40 12.23
CA TYR A 135 5.16 1.66 10.81
C TYR A 135 4.20 2.69 10.20
N ALA A 136 2.93 2.73 10.62
CA ALA A 136 2.01 3.77 10.19
C ALA A 136 2.44 5.17 10.64
N LYS A 137 2.88 5.32 11.90
CA LYS A 137 3.47 6.56 12.42
C LYS A 137 4.71 6.95 11.63
N TYR A 138 5.60 6.00 11.40
CA TYR A 138 6.85 6.23 10.68
C TYR A 138 6.64 6.78 9.27
N VAL A 139 5.70 6.18 8.52
CA VAL A 139 5.37 6.62 7.15
C VAL A 139 4.76 8.02 7.16
N LEU A 140 3.85 8.31 8.10
CA LEU A 140 3.26 9.64 8.24
C LEU A 140 4.29 10.70 8.63
N GLU A 141 5.20 10.40 9.56
CA GLU A 141 6.25 11.32 10.01
C GLU A 141 7.23 11.67 8.88
N LYS A 142 7.61 10.70 8.05
CA LYS A 142 8.46 10.94 6.87
C LYS A 142 7.75 11.69 5.74
N GLY A 143 6.42 11.69 5.73
CA GLY A 143 5.58 12.27 4.70
C GLY A 143 5.57 11.47 3.39
N ILE A 144 4.41 11.39 2.75
CA ILE A 144 4.21 10.66 1.50
C ILE A 144 4.27 11.64 0.33
N SER A 145 5.18 11.40 -0.62
CA SER A 145 5.33 12.28 -1.80
C SER A 145 4.71 11.70 -3.06
N SER A 146 4.22 12.56 -3.95
CA SER A 146 3.94 12.21 -5.36
C SER A 146 5.20 12.25 -6.23
N GLU A 147 6.30 12.83 -5.73
CA GLU A 147 7.60 12.91 -6.40
C GLU A 147 8.51 11.75 -5.98
N VAL A 148 8.87 10.92 -6.95
CA VAL A 148 9.56 9.65 -6.70
C VAL A 148 11.08 9.85 -6.61
N PHE A 149 11.62 10.82 -7.35
CA PHE A 149 13.06 11.12 -7.47
C PHE A 149 13.35 12.49 -6.84
N ARG A 150 13.62 12.52 -5.53
CA ARG A 150 13.88 13.73 -4.73
C ARG A 150 14.96 13.48 -3.67
#